data_AF-A0A535TMI7-F1
#
_entry.id   AF-A0A535TMI7-F1
#
_cell.length_a   1.000
_cell.length_b   1.000
_cell.length_c   1.000
_cell.angle_alpha   90.00
_cell.angle_beta   90.00
_cell.angle_gamma   90.00
#
_symmetry.space_group_name_H-M   'P 1'
#
loop_
_entity.id
_entity.type
_entity.pdbx_description
1 polymer ?
#
loop_
_entity_poly.entity_id
_entity_poly.type
_entity_poly.pdbx_seq_one_letter_code
_entity_poly.pdbx_strand_id
1 'polypeptide(L)'
;MGVALRLVVLLLVLGGALSACDAPAVGLALSPPAAVVDGHEISMKTYQARLAVSRHRDPFAGIPEAIPSPAPTQRLEDFTIEQLVREEIVRQEAEKRRLSVSDQALKSRIDSLRARAGATAFSAALSRNGFTDDSFRAYERALLTEVGLIQAMARDRAGSAARVGAMTPEPSRVAAIPAGSGPKRFPSPRWRRPCNHSKPGV
;
A
#
# COMPACT_ATOMS: atom_id res chain seq x y z
N MET A 1 46.87 44.79 -48.21
CA MET A 1 47.04 43.48 -47.55
C MET A 1 46.40 43.44 -46.15
N GLY A 2 45.20 44.02 -45.95
CA GLY A 2 44.58 44.16 -44.62
C GLY A 2 43.24 43.43 -44.43
N VAL A 3 42.70 42.82 -45.48
CA VAL A 3 41.38 42.17 -45.46
C VAL A 3 41.50 40.68 -45.16
N ALA A 4 42.56 40.03 -45.63
CA ALA A 4 42.82 38.60 -45.38
C ALA A 4 43.12 38.32 -43.89
N LEU A 5 43.81 39.22 -43.18
CA LEU A 5 44.11 39.04 -41.75
C LEU A 5 42.86 39.25 -40.86
N ARG A 6 41.93 40.13 -41.26
CA ARG A 6 40.69 40.37 -40.52
C ARG A 6 39.67 39.23 -40.65
N LEU A 7 39.62 38.58 -41.82
CA LEU A 7 38.76 37.41 -42.04
C LEU A 7 39.24 36.16 -41.30
N VAL A 8 40.56 35.97 -41.20
CA VAL A 8 41.16 34.85 -40.46
C VAL A 8 40.93 35.01 -38.94
N VAL A 9 41.02 36.23 -38.40
CA VAL A 9 40.73 36.48 -36.98
C VAL A 9 39.24 36.35 -36.66
N LEU A 10 38.33 36.74 -37.57
CA LEU A 10 36.89 36.58 -37.36
C LEU A 10 36.46 35.10 -37.37
N LEU A 11 37.08 34.28 -38.22
CA LEU A 11 36.83 32.83 -38.27
C LEU A 11 37.42 32.08 -37.06
N LEU A 12 38.51 32.57 -36.47
CA LEU A 12 39.10 32.00 -35.25
C LEU A 12 38.29 32.31 -33.98
N VAL A 13 37.51 33.39 -33.95
CA VAL A 13 36.63 33.72 -32.81
C VAL A 13 35.27 33.01 -32.93
N LEU A 14 34.77 32.72 -34.14
CA LEU A 14 33.53 31.95 -34.33
C LEU A 14 33.72 30.42 -34.26
N GLY A 15 34.96 29.91 -34.33
CA GLY A 15 35.26 28.48 -34.19
C GLY A 15 35.25 27.95 -32.75
N GLY A 16 35.09 28.82 -31.74
CA GLY A 16 35.15 28.47 -30.32
C GLY A 16 33.86 27.98 -29.67
N ALA A 17 32.78 27.76 -30.43
CA ALA A 17 31.44 27.48 -29.88
C ALA A 17 30.91 26.06 -30.11
N LEU A 18 31.74 25.09 -30.52
CA LEU A 18 31.31 23.70 -30.78
C LEU A 18 32.10 22.61 -30.03
N SER A 19 32.94 22.96 -29.06
CA SER A 19 33.68 21.97 -28.24
C SER A 19 33.37 22.10 -26.74
N ALA A 20 32.08 22.05 -26.40
CA ALA A 20 31.61 21.91 -25.01
C ALA A 20 30.52 20.83 -24.85
N CYS A 21 30.49 19.83 -25.73
CA CYS A 21 29.69 18.61 -25.56
C CYS A 21 30.58 17.37 -25.52
N ASP A 22 31.62 17.41 -24.69
CA ASP A 22 32.29 16.22 -24.16
C ASP A 22 32.48 16.42 -22.65
N ALA A 23 31.42 16.89 -21.98
CA ALA A 23 31.25 16.45 -20.61
C ALA A 23 30.98 14.95 -20.70
N PRO A 24 31.79 14.07 -20.08
CA PRO A 24 31.33 12.71 -19.88
C PRO A 24 29.99 12.87 -19.18
N ALA A 25 28.92 12.40 -19.83
CA ALA A 25 27.69 12.17 -19.13
C ALA A 25 28.10 11.30 -17.95
N VAL A 26 28.20 11.93 -16.78
CA VAL A 26 28.28 11.22 -15.52
C VAL A 26 26.93 10.54 -15.49
N GLY A 27 26.89 9.34 -16.08
CA GLY A 27 25.84 8.38 -15.84
C GLY A 27 25.92 8.18 -14.34
N LEU A 28 25.14 8.97 -13.61
CA LEU A 28 24.71 8.60 -12.28
C LEU A 28 24.21 7.18 -12.47
N ALA A 29 24.99 6.21 -11.99
CA ALA A 29 24.60 4.82 -11.98
C ALA A 29 23.38 4.76 -11.05
N LEU A 30 22.22 5.07 -11.62
CA LEU A 30 20.92 4.96 -10.97
C LEU A 30 20.71 3.46 -10.87
N SER A 31 21.02 2.93 -9.68
CA SER A 31 20.73 1.54 -9.37
C SER A 31 19.25 1.28 -9.66
N PRO A 32 18.90 0.20 -10.38
CA PRO A 32 17.53 -0.04 -10.79
C PRO A 32 16.59 -0.10 -9.57
N PRO A 33 15.32 0.31 -9.72
CA PRO A 33 14.35 0.23 -8.63
C PRO A 33 14.13 -1.23 -8.23
N ALA A 34 13.75 -1.44 -6.97
CA ALA A 34 13.44 -2.77 -6.46
C ALA A 34 12.12 -3.32 -7.05
N ALA A 35 11.17 -2.44 -7.36
CA ALA A 35 9.94 -2.75 -8.07
C ALA A 35 9.33 -1.47 -8.65
N VAL A 36 8.36 -1.63 -9.55
CA VAL A 36 7.56 -0.53 -10.12
C VAL A 36 6.08 -0.90 -10.02
N VAL A 37 5.26 -0.01 -9.47
CA VAL A 37 3.81 -0.18 -9.29
C VAL A 37 3.10 0.96 -10.00
N ASP A 38 2.41 0.69 -11.11
CA ASP A 38 1.72 1.70 -11.92
C ASP A 38 2.62 2.91 -12.26
N GLY A 39 3.89 2.64 -12.65
CA GLY A 39 4.87 3.66 -12.99
C GLY A 39 5.56 4.35 -11.79
N HIS A 40 5.18 4.02 -10.55
CA HIS A 40 5.84 4.51 -9.35
C HIS A 40 6.91 3.55 -8.88
N GLU A 41 8.13 4.06 -8.73
CA GLU A 41 9.28 3.25 -8.35
C GLU A 41 9.37 3.04 -6.83
N ILE A 42 9.59 1.78 -6.43
CA ILE A 42 10.02 1.43 -5.09
C ILE A 42 11.56 1.39 -5.11
N SER A 43 12.19 2.37 -4.45
CA SER A 43 13.65 2.47 -4.45
C SER A 43 14.33 1.27 -3.78
N MET A 44 15.54 0.93 -4.25
CA MET A 44 16.37 -0.11 -3.62
C MET A 44 16.71 0.23 -2.16
N LYS A 45 16.84 1.51 -1.81
CA LYS A 45 17.05 1.98 -0.43
C LYS A 45 15.87 1.62 0.47
N THR A 46 14.64 1.84 0.00
CA THR A 46 13.41 1.50 0.73
C THR A 46 13.32 -0.01 0.94
N TYR A 47 13.59 -0.78 -0.12
CA TYR A 47 13.62 -2.24 -0.05
C TYR A 47 14.61 -2.75 0.99
N GLN A 48 15.87 -2.30 0.94
CA GLN A 48 16.89 -2.74 1.89
C GLN A 48 16.55 -2.36 3.34
N ALA A 49 16.01 -1.16 3.56
CA ALA A 49 15.57 -0.73 4.88
C ALA A 49 14.42 -1.62 5.42
N ARG A 50 13.47 -2.02 4.56
CA ARG A 50 12.39 -2.93 4.96
C ARG A 50 12.91 -4.35 5.18
N LEU A 51 13.81 -4.83 4.33
CA LEU A 51 14.39 -6.16 4.44
C LEU A 51 15.18 -6.31 5.75
N ALA A 52 15.89 -5.26 6.18
CA ALA A 52 16.54 -5.24 7.49
C ALA A 52 15.52 -5.46 8.63
N VAL A 53 14.39 -4.76 8.61
CA VAL A 53 13.32 -4.95 9.60
C VAL A 53 12.75 -6.37 9.52
N SER A 54 12.48 -6.88 8.32
CA SER A 54 11.96 -8.24 8.11
C SER A 54 12.91 -9.30 8.63
N ARG A 55 14.24 -9.13 8.52
CA ARG A 55 15.23 -10.05 9.08
C ARG A 55 15.20 -10.08 10.61
N HIS A 56 15.02 -8.93 11.26
CA HIS A 56 14.90 -8.85 12.72
C HIS A 56 13.54 -9.36 13.24
N ARG A 57 12.50 -9.28 12.41
CA ARG A 57 11.14 -9.68 12.73
C ARG A 57 10.65 -10.78 11.80
N ASP A 58 11.49 -11.79 11.58
CA ASP A 58 11.23 -12.83 10.60
C ASP A 58 9.81 -13.42 10.80
N PRO A 59 8.85 -13.13 9.89
CA PRO A 59 7.48 -13.58 10.04
C PRO A 59 7.34 -15.09 9.88
N PHE A 60 8.40 -15.76 9.40
CA PHE A 60 8.46 -17.20 9.22
C PHE A 60 9.21 -17.91 10.35
N ALA A 61 9.73 -17.18 11.35
CA ALA A 61 10.42 -17.78 12.47
C ALA A 61 9.53 -18.80 13.20
N GLY A 62 10.02 -20.04 13.32
CA GLY A 62 9.29 -21.14 13.95
C GLY A 62 8.21 -21.80 13.09
N ILE A 63 8.04 -21.39 11.82
CA ILE A 63 7.14 -22.03 10.86
C ILE A 63 7.93 -23.05 10.05
N PRO A 64 7.59 -24.36 10.11
CA PRO A 64 8.24 -25.38 9.28
C PRO A 64 8.10 -25.06 7.79
N GLU A 65 9.15 -25.35 7.01
CA GLU A 65 9.08 -25.21 5.56
C GLU A 65 8.15 -26.26 4.95
N ALA A 66 7.21 -25.81 4.10
CA ALA A 66 6.44 -26.71 3.24
C ALA A 66 7.31 -27.26 2.11
N ILE A 67 7.06 -28.49 1.64
CA ILE A 67 7.75 -29.05 0.47
C ILE A 67 6.75 -29.09 -0.71
N PRO A 68 7.05 -28.47 -1.87
CA PRO A 68 8.21 -27.63 -2.19
C PRO A 68 8.04 -26.17 -1.72
N SER A 69 9.10 -25.56 -1.20
CA SER A 69 9.13 -24.14 -0.82
C SER A 69 10.36 -23.44 -1.41
N PRO A 70 10.29 -22.12 -1.71
CA PRO A 70 11.48 -21.31 -1.89
C PRO A 70 12.39 -21.35 -0.66
N ALA A 71 13.68 -21.09 -0.88
CA ALA A 71 14.66 -20.97 0.20
C ALA A 71 14.24 -19.87 1.20
N PRO A 72 14.55 -19.99 2.50
CA PRO A 72 14.15 -19.02 3.53
C PRO A 72 14.47 -17.56 3.20
N THR A 73 15.66 -17.30 2.66
CA THR A 73 16.08 -15.95 2.27
C THR A 73 15.17 -15.39 1.18
N GLN A 74 14.91 -16.17 0.14
CA GLN A 74 14.06 -15.76 -0.98
C GLN A 74 12.63 -15.51 -0.50
N ARG A 75 12.09 -16.37 0.37
CA ARG A 75 10.76 -16.18 0.97
C ARG A 75 10.66 -14.86 1.74
N LEU A 76 11.70 -14.50 2.49
CA LEU A 76 11.73 -13.23 3.22
C LEU A 76 11.81 -12.03 2.28
N GLU A 77 12.61 -12.13 1.22
CA GLU A 77 12.74 -11.10 0.18
C GLU A 77 11.43 -10.88 -0.57
N ASP A 78 10.76 -11.97 -0.97
CA ASP A 78 9.43 -11.96 -1.60
C ASP A 78 8.40 -11.31 -0.67
N PHE A 79 8.36 -11.73 0.60
CA PHE A 79 7.49 -11.10 1.60
C PHE A 79 7.77 -9.60 1.72
N THR A 80 9.03 -9.20 1.79
CA THR A 80 9.40 -7.78 1.91
C THR A 80 8.93 -6.97 0.72
N ILE A 81 9.15 -7.44 -0.51
CA ILE A 81 8.75 -6.68 -1.70
C ILE A 81 7.23 -6.64 -1.85
N GLU A 82 6.51 -7.73 -1.54
CA GLU A 82 5.04 -7.76 -1.55
C GLU A 82 4.42 -6.76 -0.57
N GLN A 83 5.02 -6.62 0.63
CA GLN A 83 4.58 -5.62 1.60
C GLN A 83 4.76 -4.20 1.05
N LEU A 84 5.90 -3.91 0.42
CA LEU A 84 6.16 -2.59 -0.17
C LEU A 84 5.25 -2.29 -1.36
N VAL A 85 4.96 -3.28 -2.19
CA VAL A 85 3.99 -3.15 -3.29
C VAL A 85 2.60 -2.82 -2.74
N ARG A 86 2.15 -3.51 -1.69
CA ARG A 86 0.87 -3.22 -1.03
C ARG A 86 0.83 -1.79 -0.49
N GLU A 87 1.89 -1.35 0.19
CA GLU A 87 1.99 0.01 0.71
C GLU A 87 1.94 1.06 -0.40
N GLU A 88 2.58 0.79 -1.53
CA GLU A 88 2.57 1.69 -2.68
C GLU A 88 1.18 1.78 -3.32
N ILE A 89 0.47 0.66 -3.47
CA ILE A 89 -0.94 0.65 -3.90
C ILE A 89 -1.80 1.49 -2.95
N VAL A 90 -1.64 1.31 -1.65
CA VAL A 90 -2.37 2.08 -0.62
C VAL A 90 -2.05 3.58 -0.73
N ARG A 91 -0.78 3.93 -0.93
CA ARG A 91 -0.34 5.31 -1.10
C ARG A 91 -1.01 5.95 -2.31
N GLN A 92 -1.03 5.26 -3.45
CA GLN A 92 -1.66 5.74 -4.67
C GLN A 92 -3.18 5.90 -4.51
N GLU A 93 -3.85 4.94 -3.87
CA GLU A 93 -5.29 5.04 -3.59
C GLU A 93 -5.63 6.18 -2.62
N ALA A 94 -4.78 6.42 -1.63
CA ALA A 94 -4.91 7.57 -0.75
C ALA A 94 -4.72 8.89 -1.52
N GLU A 95 -3.72 8.97 -2.40
CA GLU A 95 -3.43 10.14 -3.24
C GLU A 95 -4.58 10.48 -4.18
N LYS A 96 -5.18 9.49 -4.86
CA LYS A 96 -6.39 9.66 -5.69
C LYS A 96 -7.54 10.32 -4.92
N ARG A 97 -7.62 10.04 -3.62
CA ARG A 97 -8.62 10.60 -2.69
C ARG A 97 -8.17 11.88 -1.99
N ARG A 98 -6.98 12.41 -2.35
CA ARG A 98 -6.33 13.57 -1.72
C ARG A 98 -6.12 13.40 -0.22
N LEU A 99 -5.94 12.15 0.21
CA LEU A 99 -5.60 11.81 1.59
C LEU A 99 -4.08 11.85 1.72
N SER A 100 -3.58 12.63 2.67
CA SER A 100 -2.16 12.66 3.01
C SER A 100 -1.98 12.76 4.52
N VAL A 101 -0.93 12.14 5.02
CA VAL A 101 -0.53 12.25 6.43
C VAL A 101 0.37 13.48 6.55
N SER A 102 -0.03 14.46 7.37
CA SER A 102 0.80 15.63 7.63
C SER A 102 2.02 15.29 8.48
N ASP A 103 3.10 16.05 8.32
CA ASP A 103 4.32 15.86 9.11
C ASP A 103 4.08 16.01 10.61
N GLN A 104 3.16 16.90 10.99
CA GLN A 104 2.74 17.10 12.37
C GLN A 104 1.98 15.89 12.92
N ALA A 105 1.09 15.27 12.13
CA ALA A 105 0.38 14.06 12.55
C ALA A 105 1.37 12.89 12.75
N LEU A 106 2.33 12.73 11.83
CA LEU A 106 3.39 11.74 11.96
C LEU A 106 4.26 11.99 13.21
N LYS A 107 4.70 13.23 13.42
CA LYS A 107 5.49 13.62 14.60
C LYS A 107 4.72 13.32 15.89
N SER A 108 3.46 13.73 15.98
CA SER A 108 2.62 13.50 17.15
C SER A 108 2.45 12.00 17.44
N ARG A 109 2.26 11.18 16.40
CA ARG A 109 2.20 9.73 16.52
C ARG A 109 3.49 9.16 17.12
N ILE A 110 4.64 9.51 16.55
CA ILE A 110 5.95 9.01 17.01
C ILE A 110 6.27 9.49 18.43
N ASP A 111 6.01 10.76 18.73
CA ASP A 111 6.22 11.33 20.06
C ASP A 111 5.33 10.64 21.10
N SER A 112 4.08 10.29 20.74
CA SER A 112 3.19 9.51 21.61
C SER A 112 3.72 8.09 21.86
N LEU A 113 4.24 7.40 20.85
CA LEU A 113 4.86 6.08 21.01
C LEU A 113 6.10 6.16 21.91
N ARG A 114 6.94 7.18 21.68
CA ARG A 114 8.15 7.45 22.48
C ARG A 114 7.81 7.77 23.93
N ALA A 115 6.80 8.59 24.18
CA ALA A 115 6.36 8.96 25.53
C ALA A 115 5.82 7.75 26.31
N ARG A 116 5.06 6.86 25.64
CA ARG A 116 4.53 5.63 26.26
C ARG A 116 5.62 4.63 26.61
N ALA A 117 6.62 4.47 25.75
CA ALA A 117 7.71 3.53 25.98
C ALA A 117 8.81 4.09 26.91
N GLY A 118 9.02 5.41 26.90
CA GLY A 118 10.22 6.06 27.42
C GLY A 118 11.32 6.14 26.35
N ALA A 119 12.08 7.24 26.32
CA ALA A 119 13.02 7.54 25.23
C ALA A 119 14.08 6.46 24.99
N THR A 120 14.71 5.96 26.06
CA THR A 120 15.73 4.90 25.98
C THR A 120 15.15 3.59 25.48
N ALA A 121 14.00 3.18 26.03
CA ALA A 121 13.34 1.93 25.62
C ALA A 121 12.83 2.01 24.19
N PHE A 122 12.35 3.18 23.75
CA PHE A 122 11.95 3.44 22.37
C PHE A 122 13.12 3.28 21.40
N SER A 123 14.24 3.96 21.65
CA SER A 123 15.44 3.85 20.80
C SER A 123 15.98 2.41 20.76
N ALA A 124 16.04 1.75 21.91
CA ALA A 124 16.45 0.35 21.99
C ALA A 124 15.47 -0.57 21.22
N ALA A 125 14.17 -0.30 21.27
CA ALA A 125 13.18 -1.07 20.52
C ALA A 125 13.34 -0.88 19.00
N LEU A 126 13.59 0.35 18.52
CA LEU A 126 13.87 0.57 17.10
C LEU A 126 15.07 -0.26 16.64
N SER A 127 16.20 -0.13 17.34
CA SER A 127 17.44 -0.85 17.02
C SER A 127 17.25 -2.37 17.04
N ARG A 128 16.62 -2.93 18.08
CA ARG A 128 16.36 -4.38 18.17
C ARG A 128 15.50 -4.92 17.02
N ASN A 129 14.67 -4.08 16.42
CA ASN A 129 13.78 -4.43 15.32
C ASN A 129 14.33 -4.02 13.94
N GLY A 130 15.60 -3.62 13.84
CA GLY A 130 16.23 -3.25 12.58
C GLY A 130 15.77 -1.90 12.01
N PHE A 131 15.11 -1.06 12.82
CA PHE A 131 14.70 0.28 12.40
C PHE A 131 15.79 1.32 12.66
N THR A 132 15.89 2.25 11.71
CA THR A 132 16.48 3.58 11.92
C THR A 132 15.36 4.58 12.19
N ASP A 133 15.67 5.78 12.68
CA ASP A 133 14.66 6.83 12.85
C ASP A 133 13.93 7.14 11.53
N ASP A 134 14.65 7.19 10.41
CA ASP A 134 14.09 7.48 9.09
C ASP A 134 13.22 6.34 8.57
N SER A 135 13.69 5.08 8.66
CA SER A 135 12.90 3.94 8.19
C SER A 135 11.66 3.71 9.07
N PHE A 136 11.73 4.02 10.37
CA PHE A 136 10.59 4.00 11.25
C PHE A 136 9.57 5.10 10.92
N ARG A 137 10.05 6.32 10.63
CA ARG A 137 9.19 7.43 10.17
C ARG A 137 8.46 7.09 8.88
N ALA A 138 9.14 6.50 7.91
CA ALA A 138 8.55 6.06 6.65
C ALA A 138 7.49 4.98 6.89
N TYR A 139 7.81 3.98 7.72
CA TYR A 139 6.88 2.92 8.10
C TYR A 139 5.62 3.45 8.80
N GLU A 140 5.75 4.32 9.81
CA GLU A 140 4.59 4.89 10.50
C GLU A 140 3.74 5.77 9.56
N ARG A 141 4.36 6.46 8.59
CA ARG A 141 3.60 7.20 7.58
C ARG A 141 2.78 6.27 6.69
N ALA A 142 3.36 5.16 6.24
CA ALA A 142 2.63 4.16 5.44
C ALA A 142 1.44 3.60 6.23
N LEU A 143 1.65 3.24 7.50
CA LEU A 143 0.59 2.74 8.38
C LEU A 143 -0.53 3.77 8.60
N LEU A 144 -0.19 5.03 8.87
CA LEU A 144 -1.18 6.09 9.04
C LEU A 144 -1.95 6.37 7.74
N THR A 145 -1.30 6.23 6.59
CA THR A 145 -1.93 6.38 5.27
C THR A 145 -2.96 5.27 5.05
N GLU A 146 -2.60 4.02 5.35
CA GLU A 146 -3.50 2.87 5.26
C GLU A 146 -4.73 3.04 6.16
N VAL A 147 -4.52 3.39 7.43
CA VAL A 147 -5.60 3.65 8.38
C VAL A 147 -6.51 4.78 7.86
N GLY A 148 -5.93 5.87 7.36
CA GLY A 148 -6.68 6.99 6.78
C GLY A 148 -7.54 6.56 5.58
N LEU A 149 -6.99 5.74 4.70
CA LEU A 149 -7.70 5.19 3.54
C LEU A 149 -8.85 4.28 3.96
N ILE A 150 -8.63 3.35 4.89
CA ILE A 150 -9.67 2.45 5.41
C ILE A 150 -10.83 3.25 6.02
N GLN A 151 -10.52 4.27 6.83
CA GLN A 151 -11.53 5.14 7.43
C GLN A 151 -12.32 5.92 6.38
N ALA A 152 -11.65 6.44 5.34
CA ALA A 152 -12.33 7.14 4.25
C ALA A 152 -13.30 6.20 3.51
N MET A 153 -12.84 5.00 3.14
CA MET A 153 -13.69 4.00 2.49
C MET A 153 -14.88 3.57 3.38
N ALA A 154 -14.67 3.45 4.68
CA ALA A 154 -15.75 3.14 5.62
C ALA A 154 -16.81 4.25 5.66
N ARG A 155 -16.38 5.53 5.69
CA ARG A 155 -17.29 6.69 5.62
C ARG A 155 -18.08 6.72 4.32
N ASP A 156 -17.44 6.45 3.18
CA ASP A 156 -18.11 6.42 1.87
C ASP A 156 -19.22 5.35 1.82
N ARG A 157 -18.92 4.14 2.35
CA ARG A 157 -19.89 3.06 2.44
C ARG A 157 -21.07 3.42 3.33
N ALA A 158 -20.81 4.02 4.50
CA ALA A 158 -21.86 4.46 5.41
C ALA A 158 -22.75 5.55 4.78
N GLY A 159 -22.15 6.53 4.12
CA GLY A 159 -22.88 7.59 3.41
C GLY A 159 -23.73 7.05 2.26
N SER A 160 -23.21 6.06 1.51
CA SER A 160 -23.95 5.41 0.43
C SER A 160 -25.15 4.62 0.97
N ALA A 161 -24.98 3.87 2.06
CA ALA A 161 -26.07 3.13 2.71
C ALA A 161 -27.17 4.07 3.22
N ALA A 162 -26.80 5.20 3.84
CA ALA A 162 -27.75 6.21 4.30
C ALA A 162 -28.58 6.81 3.16
N ARG A 163 -27.97 7.09 2.00
CA ARG A 163 -28.70 7.60 0.82
C ARG A 163 -29.69 6.58 0.26
N VAL A 164 -29.32 5.30 0.22
CA VAL A 164 -30.24 4.23 -0.22
C VAL A 164 -31.43 4.10 0.74
N GLY A 165 -31.19 4.11 2.06
CA GLY A 165 -32.26 4.06 3.06
C GLY A 165 -33.18 5.29 3.07
N ALA A 166 -32.66 6.47 2.67
CA ALA A 166 -33.48 7.67 2.50
C ALA A 166 -34.30 7.68 1.19
N MET A 167 -33.86 6.94 0.17
CA MET A 167 -34.53 6.84 -1.13
C MET A 167 -35.65 5.78 -1.14
N THR A 168 -35.68 4.85 -0.17
CA THR A 168 -36.82 3.96 0.02
C THR A 168 -37.96 4.76 0.66
N PRO A 169 -39.09 4.98 -0.03
CA PRO A 169 -40.31 5.44 0.64
C PRO A 169 -40.63 4.42 1.74
N GLU A 170 -41.17 4.88 2.86
CA GLU A 170 -41.82 4.00 3.84
C GLU A 170 -42.57 2.89 3.09
N PRO A 171 -42.41 1.59 3.46
CA PRO A 171 -43.34 0.59 2.97
C PRO A 171 -44.71 1.10 3.41
N SER A 172 -45.48 1.56 2.42
CA SER A 172 -46.81 2.10 2.59
C SER A 172 -47.49 1.23 3.62
N ARG A 173 -47.88 1.81 4.77
CA ARG A 173 -48.68 1.17 5.82
C ARG A 173 -49.46 0.04 5.18
N VAL A 174 -48.97 -1.20 5.33
CA VAL A 174 -49.83 -2.35 5.12
C VAL A 174 -50.84 -2.16 6.22
N ALA A 175 -52.00 -1.60 5.84
CA ALA A 175 -53.11 -1.40 6.75
C ALA A 175 -53.25 -2.71 7.50
N ALA A 176 -53.09 -2.66 8.83
CA ALA A 176 -53.32 -3.83 9.66
C ALA A 176 -54.72 -4.33 9.29
N ILE A 177 -54.78 -5.49 8.64
CA ILE A 177 -56.05 -6.16 8.38
C ILE A 177 -56.62 -6.44 9.77
N PRO A 178 -57.78 -5.87 10.14
CA PRO A 178 -58.34 -6.11 11.46
C PRO A 178 -58.55 -7.62 11.63
N ALA A 179 -58.09 -8.13 12.77
CA ALA A 179 -58.24 -9.53 13.16
C ALA A 179 -59.73 -9.91 13.19
N GLY A 180 -60.22 -10.47 12.09
CA GLY A 180 -61.65 -10.71 11.94
C GLY A 180 -62.07 -11.27 10.59
N SER A 181 -61.36 -12.29 10.07
CA SER A 181 -61.94 -13.25 9.12
C SER A 181 -60.91 -14.33 8.74
N GLY A 182 -60.98 -15.49 9.39
CA GLY A 182 -60.56 -16.74 8.73
C GLY A 182 -61.70 -17.29 7.86
N PRO A 183 -61.51 -18.42 7.14
CA PRO A 183 -60.27 -19.11 6.79
C PRO A 183 -60.24 -19.54 5.30
N LYS A 184 -59.07 -19.92 4.74
CA LYS A 184 -58.93 -21.15 3.93
C LYS A 184 -57.50 -21.70 4.08
N ARG A 185 -57.41 -22.97 4.46
CA ARG A 185 -56.18 -23.75 4.54
C ARG A 185 -55.45 -23.72 3.19
N PHE A 186 -54.22 -23.21 3.18
CA PHE A 186 -53.26 -23.54 2.14
C PHE A 186 -52.73 -24.97 2.38
N PRO A 187 -52.58 -25.81 1.35
CA PRO A 187 -51.90 -27.08 1.49
C PRO A 187 -50.42 -26.83 1.81
N SER A 188 -49.90 -27.57 2.79
CA SER A 188 -48.52 -27.51 3.23
C SER A 188 -47.54 -27.85 2.10
N PRO A 189 -46.39 -27.15 2.00
CA PRO A 189 -45.32 -27.56 1.09
C PRO A 189 -44.77 -28.92 1.55
N ARG A 190 -44.86 -29.90 0.65
CA ARG A 190 -44.27 -31.23 0.80
C ARG A 190 -42.74 -31.09 0.80
N TRP A 191 -42.12 -31.07 1.98
CA TRP A 191 -40.67 -31.17 2.14
C TRP A 191 -40.18 -32.47 1.48
N ARG A 192 -39.38 -32.36 0.43
CA ARG A 192 -38.64 -33.49 -0.14
C ARG A 192 -37.55 -33.88 0.85
N ARG A 193 -37.53 -35.16 1.24
CA ARG A 193 -36.48 -35.76 2.05
C ARG A 193 -35.15 -35.78 1.26
N PRO A 194 -34.00 -35.68 1.94
CA PRO A 194 -32.70 -35.84 1.30
C PRO A 194 -32.51 -37.29 0.81
N CYS A 195 -31.95 -37.43 -0.40
CA CYS A 195 -31.55 -38.71 -0.95
C CYS A 195 -30.42 -39.31 -0.11
N ASN A 196 -30.75 -40.38 0.61
CA ASN A 196 -29.81 -41.30 1.22
C ASN A 196 -29.22 -42.18 0.10
N HIS A 197 -27.95 -41.98 -0.25
CA HIS A 197 -27.20 -42.95 -1.05
C HIS A 197 -26.62 -44.01 -0.12
N SER A 198 -27.38 -45.09 0.03
CA SER A 198 -26.90 -46.36 0.59
C SER A 198 -26.12 -47.12 -0.49
N LYS A 199 -24.93 -47.61 -0.13
CA LYS A 199 -24.14 -48.59 -0.87
C LYS A 199 -24.94 -49.86 -1.19
N PRO A 200 -24.52 -50.67 -2.17
CA PRO A 200 -24.55 -52.11 -2.04
C PRO A 200 -23.12 -52.67 -1.95
N GLY A 201 -22.93 -53.63 -1.05
CA GLY A 201 -21.72 -54.45 -0.98
C GLY A 201 -21.79 -55.63 -1.96
N VAL A 202 -20.61 -56.06 -2.39
CA VAL A 202 -20.05 -57.42 -2.23
C VAL A 202 -18.58 -57.22 -1.86
#